data_AF-A0A354U4H9-F1
#
_entry.id   AF-A0A354U4H9-F1
#
_cell.length_a   1.000
_cell.length_b   1.000
_cell.length_c   1.000
_cell.angle_alpha   90.00
_cell.angle_beta   90.00
_cell.angle_gamma   90.00
#
_symmetry.space_group_name_H-M   'P 1'
#
loop_
_entity.id
_entity.type
_entity.pdbx_description
1 polymer ?
#
loop_
_entity_poly.entity_id
_entity_poly.type
_entity_poly.pdbx_seq_one_letter_code
_entity_poly.pdbx_strand_id
1 'polypeptide(L)'
;MEAQNACRDFIFANYGPKFVPAKPNIFKSKSNAQGAHEAIRPTDVTLTPESLKDTLDAQQLKLYKLIWRRFLASQMAPADQLRTTADVEGTGSDARLYTFRATATVTTFPGFLKAYNIEEEGAAKSDDDDTRDADALAKLRVHEPCALVDTLGEQKFTEPPPRFSEATLIKELESNGIGRPSTYATIVNTIQERSYVNKEKGKL
;
A
#
# COMPACT_ATOMS: atom_id res chain seq x y z
N MET A 1 9.80 -22.92 -3.71
CA MET A 1 9.85 -23.57 -2.38
C MET A 1 11.13 -23.22 -1.64
N GLU A 2 12.31 -23.39 -2.26
CA GLU A 2 13.60 -23.02 -1.65
C GLU A 2 13.69 -21.54 -1.22
N ALA A 3 13.40 -20.61 -2.14
CA ALA A 3 13.44 -19.17 -1.82
C ALA A 3 12.42 -18.75 -0.73
N GLN A 4 11.28 -19.44 -0.63
CA GLN A 4 10.30 -19.16 0.42
C GLN A 4 10.79 -19.65 1.78
N ASN A 5 11.41 -20.83 1.84
CA ASN A 5 11.97 -21.37 3.08
C ASN A 5 13.13 -20.50 3.57
N ALA A 6 14.08 -20.15 2.69
CA ALA A 6 15.18 -19.25 3.02
C ALA A 6 14.68 -17.88 3.53
N CYS A 7 13.64 -17.33 2.91
CA CYS A 7 13.02 -16.09 3.36
C CYS A 7 12.37 -16.22 4.75
N ARG A 8 11.68 -17.34 5.03
CA ARG A 8 11.09 -17.60 6.35
C ARG A 8 12.15 -17.70 7.44
N ASP A 9 13.25 -18.40 7.17
CA ASP A 9 14.36 -18.53 8.11
C ASP A 9 15.03 -17.17 8.37
N PHE A 10 15.20 -16.38 7.30
CA PHE A 10 15.67 -14.99 7.41
C PHE A 10 14.74 -14.12 8.25
N ILE A 11 13.41 -14.21 8.05
CA ILE A 11 12.43 -13.48 8.86
C ILE A 11 12.50 -13.92 10.32
N PHE A 12 12.58 -15.23 10.58
CA PHE A 12 12.70 -15.76 11.94
C PHE A 12 13.93 -15.19 12.66
N ALA A 13 15.09 -15.20 12.00
CA ALA A 13 16.35 -14.75 12.57
C ALA A 13 16.41 -13.22 12.79
N ASN A 14 15.87 -12.42 11.86
CA ASN A 14 16.05 -10.97 11.87
C ASN A 14 14.85 -10.18 12.44
N TYR A 15 13.64 -10.72 12.34
CA TYR A 15 12.40 -10.06 12.80
C TYR A 15 11.75 -10.77 13.99
N GLY A 16 12.03 -12.07 14.15
CA GLY A 16 11.51 -12.89 15.24
C GLY A 16 10.30 -13.74 14.84
N PRO A 17 9.94 -14.74 15.67
CA PRO A 17 8.93 -15.75 15.33
C PRO A 17 7.54 -15.19 15.04
N LYS A 18 7.15 -14.09 15.68
CA LYS A 18 5.84 -13.45 15.48
C LYS A 18 5.64 -12.92 14.06
N PHE A 19 6.73 -12.62 13.33
CA PHE A 19 6.67 -12.12 11.95
C PHE A 19 6.64 -13.24 10.91
N VAL A 20 6.81 -14.50 11.31
CA VAL A 20 6.73 -15.65 10.42
C VAL A 20 5.28 -16.16 10.40
N PRO A 21 4.61 -16.21 9.24
CA PRO A 21 3.25 -16.71 9.18
C PRO A 21 3.21 -18.22 9.47
N ALA A 22 2.16 -18.66 10.17
CA ALA A 22 1.99 -20.06 10.58
C ALA A 22 1.97 -21.03 9.38
N LYS A 23 1.41 -20.59 8.24
CA LYS A 23 1.49 -21.27 6.95
C LYS A 23 2.21 -20.37 5.94
N PRO A 24 3.03 -20.93 5.02
CA PRO A 24 3.64 -20.13 3.97
C PRO A 24 2.61 -19.42 3.08
N ASN A 25 2.88 -18.16 2.75
CA ASN A 25 2.04 -17.39 1.83
C ASN A 25 2.30 -17.84 0.39
N ILE A 26 1.26 -18.29 -0.31
CA ILE A 26 1.34 -18.75 -1.70
C ILE A 26 0.49 -17.84 -2.58
N PHE A 27 1.14 -17.13 -3.51
CA PHE A 27 0.48 -16.27 -4.49
C PHE A 27 0.53 -16.94 -5.85
N LYS A 28 -0.65 -17.28 -6.41
CA LYS A 28 -0.78 -17.84 -7.76
C LYS A 28 -1.22 -16.74 -8.72
N SER A 29 -0.62 -16.69 -9.90
CA SER A 29 -1.09 -15.82 -10.98
C SER A 29 -2.41 -16.35 -11.57
N LYS A 30 -3.26 -15.45 -12.07
CA LYS A 30 -4.42 -15.82 -12.91
C LYS A 30 -3.93 -16.05 -14.36
N SER A 31 -4.33 -17.19 -14.93
CA SER A 31 -4.30 -17.66 -16.34
C SER A 31 -3.35 -17.04 -17.39
N ASN A 32 -2.74 -17.92 -18.20
CA ASN A 32 -2.12 -17.70 -19.52
C ASN A 32 -0.77 -16.94 -19.61
N ALA A 33 0.00 -16.86 -18.54
CA ALA A 33 1.41 -16.43 -18.62
C ALA A 33 2.30 -17.58 -19.15
N GLN A 34 2.34 -17.78 -20.47
CA GLN A 34 3.33 -18.67 -21.09
C GLN A 34 4.74 -18.13 -20.82
N GLY A 35 5.60 -18.96 -20.20
CA GLY A 35 7.01 -18.64 -19.94
C GLY A 35 7.33 -17.89 -18.64
N ALA A 36 6.34 -17.57 -17.79
CA ALA A 36 6.58 -16.97 -16.47
C ALA A 36 6.51 -18.05 -15.38
N HIS A 37 7.67 -18.54 -14.95
CA HIS A 37 7.77 -19.60 -13.94
C HIS A 37 7.90 -19.05 -12.51
N GLU A 38 8.30 -17.79 -12.33
CA GLU A 38 8.55 -17.19 -11.02
C GLU A 38 8.35 -15.65 -11.02
N ALA A 39 8.04 -15.10 -9.85
CA ALA A 39 7.98 -13.65 -9.63
C ALA A 39 9.39 -13.02 -9.61
N ILE A 40 9.48 -11.72 -9.89
CA ILE A 40 10.73 -10.97 -9.69
C ILE A 40 11.01 -10.87 -8.19
N ARG A 41 12.14 -11.42 -7.76
CA ARG A 41 12.59 -11.47 -6.36
C ARG A 41 14.12 -11.48 -6.29
N PRO A 42 14.72 -11.22 -5.11
CA PRO A 42 16.14 -11.50 -4.89
C PRO A 42 16.46 -12.96 -5.16
N THR A 43 17.64 -13.21 -5.73
CA THR A 43 18.19 -14.56 -5.87
C THR A 43 18.48 -15.18 -4.50
N ASP A 44 19.03 -14.38 -3.60
CA ASP A 44 19.29 -14.70 -2.19
C ASP A 44 18.77 -13.55 -1.31
N VAL A 45 17.98 -13.90 -0.29
CA VAL A 45 17.39 -12.94 0.65
C VAL A 45 18.41 -12.34 1.62
N THR A 46 19.53 -13.05 1.85
CA THR A 46 20.60 -12.62 2.77
C THR A 46 21.45 -11.48 2.21
N LEU A 47 21.41 -11.27 0.89
CA LEU A 47 22.01 -10.13 0.20
C LEU A 47 21.19 -8.86 0.46
N THR A 48 21.24 -8.36 1.69
CA THR A 48 20.48 -7.16 2.09
C THR A 48 20.85 -5.94 1.22
N PRO A 49 19.91 -5.01 0.98
CA PRO A 49 20.22 -3.76 0.28
C PRO A 49 21.42 -3.02 0.89
N GLU A 50 21.55 -3.04 2.22
CA GLU A 50 22.65 -2.44 2.96
C GLU A 50 23.99 -3.06 2.59
N SER A 51 24.06 -4.39 2.45
CA SER A 51 25.28 -5.10 2.05
C SER A 51 25.71 -4.85 0.60
N LEU A 52 24.79 -4.42 -0.26
CA LEU A 52 25.05 -4.18 -1.69
C LEU A 52 25.30 -2.70 -2.03
N LYS A 53 25.27 -1.82 -1.03
CA LYS A 53 25.36 -0.36 -1.23
C LYS A 53 26.62 0.09 -1.97
N ASP A 54 27.74 -0.59 -1.73
CA ASP A 54 29.03 -0.26 -2.35
C ASP A 54 29.27 -1.00 -3.68
N THR A 55 28.37 -1.92 -4.05
CA THR A 55 28.46 -2.70 -5.30
C THR A 55 27.52 -2.19 -6.38
N LEU A 56 26.32 -1.76 -5.99
CA LEU A 56 25.29 -1.28 -6.92
C LEU A 56 25.33 0.24 -7.05
N ASP A 57 25.03 0.75 -8.24
CA ASP A 57 24.77 2.17 -8.39
C ASP A 57 23.47 2.59 -7.68
N ALA A 58 23.26 3.91 -7.54
CA ALA A 58 22.12 4.44 -6.80
C ALA A 58 20.75 4.02 -7.37
N GLN A 59 20.61 3.88 -8.70
CA GLN A 59 19.35 3.50 -9.34
C GLN A 59 19.10 2.00 -9.19
N GLN A 60 20.13 1.19 -9.41
CA GLN A 60 20.10 -0.25 -9.19
C GLN A 60 19.79 -0.59 -7.74
N LEU A 61 20.44 0.06 -6.79
CA LEU A 61 20.23 -0.14 -5.36
C LEU A 61 18.78 0.20 -4.96
N LYS A 62 18.24 1.30 -5.50
CA LYS A 62 16.86 1.71 -5.23
C LYS A 62 15.85 0.67 -5.74
N LEU A 63 16.03 0.20 -6.97
CA LEU A 63 15.16 -0.84 -7.55
C LEU A 63 15.31 -2.18 -6.82
N TYR A 64 16.55 -2.58 -6.50
CA TYR A 64 16.83 -3.79 -5.73
C TYR A 64 16.18 -3.74 -4.36
N LYS A 65 16.32 -2.62 -3.64
CA LYS A 65 15.70 -2.41 -2.32
C LYS A 65 14.18 -2.55 -2.39
N LEU A 66 13.53 -1.99 -3.41
CA LEU A 66 12.09 -2.15 -3.63
C LEU A 66 11.71 -3.62 -3.84
N ILE A 67 12.41 -4.33 -4.74
CA ILE A 67 12.17 -5.75 -5.03
C ILE A 67 12.38 -6.60 -3.76
N TRP A 68 13.48 -6.37 -3.05
CA TRP A 68 13.84 -7.09 -1.83
C TRP A 68 12.80 -6.90 -0.73
N ARG A 69 12.41 -5.65 -0.44
CA ARG A 69 11.39 -5.34 0.57
C ARG A 69 10.04 -5.96 0.21
N ARG A 70 9.64 -5.88 -1.06
CA ARG A 70 8.36 -6.45 -1.55
C ARG A 70 8.34 -7.99 -1.41
N PHE A 71 9.44 -8.65 -1.77
CA PHE A 71 9.56 -10.10 -1.62
C PHE A 71 9.53 -10.53 -0.15
N LEU A 72 10.32 -9.87 0.70
CA LEU A 72 10.38 -10.15 2.13
C LEU A 72 8.99 -9.99 2.78
N ALA A 73 8.35 -8.85 2.57
CA ALA A 73 7.02 -8.55 3.09
C ALA A 73 5.96 -9.57 2.63
N SER A 74 6.05 -10.08 1.39
CA SER A 74 5.12 -11.11 0.90
C SER A 74 5.13 -12.39 1.72
N GLN A 75 6.25 -12.70 2.40
CA GLN A 75 6.43 -13.91 3.20
C GLN A 75 6.30 -13.65 4.72
N MET A 76 6.00 -12.42 5.14
CA MET A 76 5.78 -12.05 6.55
C MET A 76 4.32 -12.24 6.97
N ALA A 77 4.10 -12.27 8.28
CA ALA A 77 2.78 -12.24 8.89
C ALA A 77 2.01 -10.95 8.52
N PRO A 78 0.67 -11.01 8.42
CA PRO A 78 -0.15 -9.82 8.21
C PRO A 78 0.06 -8.80 9.35
N ALA A 79 -0.20 -7.53 9.05
CA ALA A 79 -0.34 -6.51 10.08
C ALA A 79 -1.71 -6.65 10.76
N ASP A 80 -1.76 -6.48 12.07
CA ASP A 80 -3.00 -6.35 12.82
C ASP A 80 -3.27 -4.88 13.10
N GLN A 81 -4.51 -4.45 12.83
CA GLN A 81 -4.96 -3.10 13.05
C GLN A 81 -6.27 -3.12 13.84
N LEU A 82 -6.38 -2.23 14.83
CA LEU A 82 -7.58 -1.95 15.59
C LEU A 82 -8.22 -0.69 15.02
N ARG A 83 -9.41 -0.85 14.42
CA ARG A 83 -10.22 0.26 13.94
C ARG A 83 -11.34 0.54 14.94
N THR A 84 -11.40 1.77 15.44
CA THR A 84 -12.47 2.27 16.29
C THR A 84 -13.31 3.25 15.50
N THR A 85 -14.62 3.02 15.46
CA THR A 85 -15.60 3.92 14.85
C THR A 85 -16.58 4.35 15.92
N ALA A 86 -16.78 5.66 16.05
CA ALA A 86 -17.75 6.26 16.96
C ALA A 86 -18.80 7.02 16.13
N ASP A 87 -20.06 6.66 16.34
CA ASP A 87 -21.20 7.41 15.81
C ASP A 87 -21.80 8.23 16.96
N VAL A 88 -21.89 9.54 16.75
CA VAL A 88 -22.46 10.49 17.71
C VAL A 88 -23.69 11.11 17.10
N GLU A 89 -24.83 10.94 17.77
CA GLU A 89 -26.09 11.53 17.35
C GLU A 89 -26.32 12.86 18.06
N GLY A 90 -26.82 13.84 17.32
CA GLY A 90 -27.19 15.16 17.86
C GLY A 90 -28.41 15.70 17.15
N THR A 91 -29.33 16.29 17.90
CA THR A 91 -30.50 16.98 17.33
C THR A 91 -30.13 18.43 17.02
N GLY A 92 -30.26 18.82 15.75
CA GLY A 92 -30.02 20.19 15.32
C GLY A 92 -31.13 21.15 15.76
N SER A 93 -30.88 22.46 15.63
CA SER A 93 -31.87 23.51 15.91
C SER A 93 -33.12 23.43 15.03
N ASP A 94 -33.05 22.72 13.91
CA ASP A 94 -34.15 22.45 13.00
C ASP A 94 -34.95 21.18 13.38
N ALA A 95 -34.69 20.63 14.56
CA ALA A 95 -35.28 19.41 15.10
C ALA A 95 -34.95 18.13 14.32
N ARG A 96 -33.96 18.15 13.42
CA ARG A 96 -33.49 16.95 12.72
C ARG A 96 -32.41 16.23 13.52
N LEU A 97 -32.40 14.91 13.42
CA LEU A 97 -31.33 14.08 13.96
C LEU A 97 -30.18 14.03 12.95
N TYR A 98 -28.99 14.35 13.41
CA TYR A 98 -27.74 14.26 12.66
C TYR A 98 -26.86 13.19 13.27
N THR A 99 -26.13 12.47 12.43
CA THR A 99 -25.12 11.50 12.85
C THR A 99 -23.75 11.98 12.39
N PHE A 100 -22.84 12.18 13.34
CA PHE A 100 -21.43 12.44 13.10
C PHE A 100 -20.66 11.15 13.29
N ARG A 101 -19.74 10.85 12.36
CA ARG A 101 -18.90 9.66 12.43
C ARG A 101 -17.44 10.05 12.54
N ALA A 102 -16.77 9.54 13.56
CA ALA A 102 -15.32 9.59 13.69
C ALA A 102 -14.76 8.16 13.57
N THR A 103 -13.63 8.02 12.88
CA THR A 103 -12.89 6.76 12.76
C THR A 103 -11.45 7.00 13.14
N ALA A 104 -10.85 6.04 13.83
CA ALA A 104 -9.41 5.96 14.00
C ALA A 104 -8.94 4.51 13.83
N THR A 105 -7.74 4.34 13.29
CA THR A 105 -7.11 3.04 13.05
C THR A 105 -5.73 3.03 13.69
N VAL A 106 -5.46 2.06 14.56
CA VAL A 106 -4.14 1.86 15.20
C VAL A 106 -3.56 0.52 14.79
N THR A 107 -2.31 0.51 14.36
CA THR A 107 -1.56 -0.73 14.13
C THR A 107 -1.15 -1.36 15.46
N THR A 108 -1.76 -2.49 15.82
CA THR A 108 -1.46 -3.25 17.04
C THR A 108 -0.32 -4.25 16.83
N PHE A 109 -0.13 -4.71 15.59
CA PHE A 109 1.02 -5.49 15.17
C PHE A 109 1.44 -5.09 13.75
N PRO A 110 2.69 -4.67 13.51
CA PRO A 110 3.09 -4.15 12.20
C PRO A 110 3.22 -5.22 11.12
N GLY A 111 3.43 -6.50 11.46
CA GLY A 111 3.58 -7.57 10.48
C GLY A 111 4.53 -7.22 9.33
N PHE A 112 4.08 -7.43 8.10
CA PHE A 112 4.81 -7.12 6.87
C PHE A 112 5.13 -5.62 6.68
N LEU A 113 4.39 -4.70 7.30
CA LEU A 113 4.63 -3.25 7.19
C LEU A 113 6.00 -2.86 7.74
N LYS A 114 6.57 -3.68 8.64
CA LYS A 114 7.92 -3.49 9.16
C LYS A 114 9.02 -3.62 8.10
N ALA A 115 8.79 -4.42 7.05
CA ALA A 115 9.71 -4.57 5.93
C ALA A 115 9.34 -3.73 4.71
N TYR A 116 8.06 -3.44 4.53
CA TYR A 116 7.54 -2.73 3.37
C TYR A 116 6.52 -1.68 3.82
N ASN A 117 6.99 -0.45 4.01
CA ASN A 117 6.09 0.67 4.27
C ASN A 117 5.47 1.14 2.95
N ILE A 118 4.15 1.01 2.84
CA ILE A 118 3.38 1.31 1.63
C ILE A 118 3.43 2.82 1.32
N GLU A 119 3.60 3.68 2.34
CA GLU A 119 3.68 5.14 2.21
C GLU A 119 5.01 5.63 1.63
N GLU A 120 6.14 4.98 1.98
CA GLU A 120 7.46 5.29 1.41
C GLU A 120 7.54 4.95 -0.09
N GLU A 121 6.70 4.03 -0.56
CA GLU A 121 6.71 3.48 -1.93
C GLU A 121 5.68 4.15 -2.86
N GLY A 122 5.13 5.31 -2.45
CA GLY A 122 4.34 6.18 -3.34
C GLY A 122 2.86 5.83 -3.48
N ALA A 123 2.28 5.03 -2.57
CA ALA A 123 0.83 4.97 -2.43
C ALA A 123 0.30 6.35 -2.02
N ALA A 124 -0.85 6.76 -2.57
CA ALA A 124 -1.50 7.99 -2.18
C ALA A 124 -1.65 8.01 -0.65
N LYS A 125 -1.21 9.09 0.00
CA LYS A 125 -1.57 9.35 1.39
C LYS A 125 -3.09 9.29 1.46
N SER A 126 -3.64 8.43 2.31
CA SER A 126 -4.96 8.74 2.83
C SER A 126 -4.77 10.01 3.66
N ASP A 127 -5.43 11.11 3.28
CA ASP A 127 -5.46 12.34 4.09
C ASP A 127 -6.17 12.12 5.44
N ASP A 128 -6.74 10.94 5.67
CA ASP A 128 -7.04 10.46 7.02
C ASP A 128 -5.71 10.18 7.73
N ASP A 129 -5.27 11.15 8.51
CA ASP A 129 -4.41 10.91 9.67
C ASP A 129 -5.23 10.15 10.73
N ASP A 130 -5.60 8.93 10.37
CA ASP A 130 -6.47 7.96 11.04
C ASP A 130 -5.95 7.59 12.44
N THR A 131 -4.77 8.09 12.82
CA THR A 131 -4.13 7.81 14.11
C THR A 131 -4.30 8.94 15.13
N ARG A 132 -4.56 10.19 14.71
CA ARG A 132 -4.56 11.36 15.60
C ARG A 132 -5.55 11.24 16.75
N ASP A 133 -6.72 10.67 16.46
CA ASP A 133 -7.83 10.62 17.42
C ASP A 133 -7.97 9.23 18.08
N ALA A 134 -7.05 8.30 17.83
CA ALA A 134 -7.15 6.94 18.31
C ALA A 134 -7.29 6.81 19.83
N ASP A 135 -6.45 7.53 20.58
CA ASP A 135 -6.48 7.53 22.04
C ASP A 135 -7.76 8.15 22.60
N ALA A 136 -8.31 9.15 21.90
CA ALA A 136 -9.57 9.78 22.29
C ALA A 136 -10.74 8.83 22.02
N LEU A 137 -10.82 8.26 20.82
CA LEU A 137 -11.89 7.33 20.45
C LEU A 137 -11.86 6.04 21.27
N ALA A 138 -10.68 5.53 21.65
CA ALA A 138 -10.56 4.33 22.47
C ALA A 138 -11.07 4.50 23.91
N LYS A 139 -11.18 5.74 24.41
CA LYS A 139 -11.66 6.05 25.76
C LYS A 139 -13.18 6.24 25.83
N LEU A 140 -13.83 6.48 24.69
CA LEU A 140 -15.27 6.71 24.62
C LEU A 140 -16.05 5.50 25.09
N ARG A 141 -17.19 5.76 25.74
CA ARG A 141 -18.16 4.74 26.14
C ARG A 141 -19.49 4.94 25.43
N VAL A 142 -20.20 3.84 25.19
CA VAL A 142 -21.56 3.91 24.65
C VAL A 142 -22.44 4.69 25.62
N HIS A 143 -23.24 5.62 25.08
CA HIS A 143 -24.10 6.55 25.82
C HIS A 143 -23.36 7.58 26.68
N GLU A 144 -22.04 7.78 26.48
CA GLU A 144 -21.33 8.89 27.09
C GLU A 144 -21.87 10.23 26.55
N PRO A 145 -22.21 11.19 27.43
CA PRO A 145 -22.65 12.51 26.98
C PRO A 145 -21.53 13.25 26.24
N CYS A 146 -21.81 13.69 25.01
CA CYS A 146 -20.90 14.53 24.21
C CYS A 146 -21.43 15.96 24.17
N ALA A 147 -20.53 16.93 24.39
CA ALA A 147 -20.84 18.35 24.18
C ALA A 147 -20.38 18.77 22.77
N LEU A 148 -21.24 19.45 22.04
CA LEU A 148 -20.85 20.11 20.79
C LEU A 148 -19.97 21.32 21.13
N VAL A 149 -18.69 21.26 20.73
CA VAL A 149 -17.72 22.34 20.97
C VAL A 149 -17.73 23.34 19.82
N ASP A 150 -17.64 22.85 18.59
CA ASP A 150 -17.62 23.66 17.37
C ASP A 150 -18.20 22.87 16.19
N THR A 151 -18.61 23.58 15.13
CA THR A 151 -19.10 23.00 13.87
C THR A 151 -18.36 23.62 12.69
N LEU A 152 -17.60 22.80 11.96
CA LEU A 152 -16.91 23.23 10.75
C LEU A 152 -17.70 22.78 9.52
N GLY A 153 -18.23 23.74 8.76
CA GLY A 153 -18.85 23.47 7.47
C GLY A 153 -17.78 23.36 6.38
N GLU A 154 -17.66 22.18 5.77
CA GLU A 154 -16.77 21.98 4.62
C GLU A 154 -17.60 21.84 3.34
N GLN A 155 -17.33 22.70 2.36
CA GLN A 155 -17.91 22.56 1.03
C GLN A 155 -16.95 21.76 0.14
N LYS A 156 -17.40 20.60 -0.35
CA LYS A 156 -16.65 19.77 -1.29
C LYS A 156 -17.20 19.92 -2.70
N PHE A 157 -16.30 19.86 -3.68
CA PHE A 157 -16.63 19.81 -5.09
C PHE A 157 -16.22 18.47 -5.68
N THR A 158 -17.00 17.97 -6.65
CA THR A 158 -16.60 16.78 -7.40
C THR A 158 -15.46 17.14 -8.33
N GLU A 159 -14.37 16.37 -8.26
CA GLU A 159 -13.26 16.50 -9.18
C GLU A 159 -13.45 15.59 -10.40
N PRO A 160 -12.94 15.99 -11.58
CA PRO A 160 -12.92 15.09 -12.74
C PRO A 160 -12.01 13.89 -12.48
N PRO A 161 -12.21 12.76 -13.21
CA PRO A 161 -11.32 11.61 -13.12
C PRO A 161 -9.85 12.01 -13.35
N PRO A 162 -8.90 11.47 -12.55
CA PRO A 162 -7.50 11.83 -12.69
C PRO A 162 -6.95 11.31 -14.02
N ARG A 163 -6.06 12.09 -14.64
CA ARG A 163 -5.26 11.61 -15.77
C ARG A 163 -4.40 10.42 -15.38
N PHE A 164 -4.09 9.59 -16.36
CA PHE A 164 -3.19 8.45 -16.18
C PHE A 164 -1.76 8.93 -15.87
N SER A 165 -1.07 8.26 -14.96
CA SER A 165 0.39 8.12 -15.00
C SER A 165 0.77 6.88 -15.81
N GLU A 166 2.05 6.71 -16.12
CA GLU A 166 2.56 5.48 -16.75
C GLU A 166 2.16 4.23 -15.95
N ALA A 167 2.27 4.27 -14.62
CA ALA A 167 1.88 3.16 -13.76
C ALA A 167 0.39 2.82 -13.84
N THR A 168 -0.49 3.82 -13.80
CA THR A 168 -1.94 3.58 -13.93
C THR A 168 -2.35 3.17 -15.34
N LEU A 169 -1.64 3.66 -16.37
CA LEU A 169 -1.87 3.24 -17.76
C LEU A 169 -1.48 1.76 -17.94
N ILE A 170 -0.33 1.35 -17.41
CA ILE A 170 0.09 -0.07 -17.46
C ILE A 170 -0.92 -0.95 -16.74
N LYS A 171 -1.42 -0.52 -15.57
CA LYS A 171 -2.48 -1.23 -14.84
C LYS A 171 -3.77 -1.35 -15.67
N GLU A 172 -4.15 -0.28 -16.36
CA GLU A 172 -5.34 -0.28 -17.23
C GLU A 172 -5.16 -1.20 -18.44
N LEU A 173 -3.98 -1.18 -19.09
CA LEU A 173 -3.64 -2.08 -20.18
C LEU A 173 -3.72 -3.55 -19.74
N GLU A 174 -3.15 -3.89 -18.59
CA GLU A 174 -3.22 -5.23 -18.00
C GLU A 174 -4.67 -5.65 -17.71
N SER A 175 -5.47 -4.78 -17.08
CA SER A 175 -6.87 -5.06 -16.75
C SER A 175 -7.72 -5.32 -17.99
N ASN A 176 -7.44 -4.63 -19.10
CA ASN A 176 -8.12 -4.82 -20.38
C ASN A 176 -7.51 -5.94 -21.24
N GLY A 177 -6.46 -6.62 -20.77
CA GLY A 177 -5.78 -7.70 -21.52
C GLY A 177 -4.96 -7.21 -22.72
N ILE A 178 -4.67 -5.91 -22.80
CA ILE A 178 -3.91 -5.27 -23.88
C ILE A 178 -2.43 -5.23 -23.49
N GLY A 179 -1.56 -5.73 -24.37
CA GLY A 179 -0.13 -5.82 -24.10
C GLY A 179 0.25 -6.99 -23.18
N ARG A 180 1.55 -7.11 -22.91
CA ARG A 180 2.19 -8.16 -22.10
C ARG A 180 3.33 -7.54 -21.29
N PRO A 181 3.89 -8.25 -20.28
CA PRO A 181 5.04 -7.76 -19.51
C PRO A 181 6.21 -7.27 -20.38
N SER A 182 6.44 -7.90 -21.52
CA SER A 182 7.48 -7.51 -22.49
C SER A 182 7.15 -6.26 -23.32
N THR A 183 5.89 -5.80 -23.35
CA THR A 183 5.45 -4.73 -24.25
C THR A 183 4.97 -3.47 -23.53
N TYR A 184 4.69 -3.52 -22.22
CA TYR A 184 4.15 -2.36 -21.49
C TYR A 184 5.03 -1.11 -21.61
N ALA A 185 6.33 -1.23 -21.31
CA ALA A 185 7.27 -0.12 -21.42
C ALA A 185 7.37 0.40 -22.87
N THR A 186 7.40 -0.51 -23.86
CA THR A 186 7.47 -0.14 -25.28
C THR A 186 6.23 0.62 -25.74
N ILE A 187 5.02 0.21 -25.33
CA ILE A 187 3.77 0.90 -25.66
C ILE A 187 3.82 2.33 -25.12
N VAL A 188 4.15 2.49 -23.82
CA VAL A 188 4.23 3.79 -23.14
C VAL A 188 5.28 4.70 -23.78
N ASN A 189 6.45 4.16 -24.15
CA ASN A 189 7.49 4.94 -24.83
C ASN A 189 7.06 5.34 -26.25
N THR A 190 6.48 4.42 -27.03
CA THR A 190 6.11 4.68 -28.43
C THR A 190 5.08 5.80 -28.57
N ILE A 191 4.08 5.86 -27.68
CA ILE A 191 3.05 6.93 -27.73
C ILE A 191 3.60 8.30 -27.33
N GLN A 192 4.64 8.34 -26.49
CA GLN A 192 5.33 9.58 -26.11
C GLN A 192 6.31 10.03 -27.19
N GLU A 193 7.15 9.13 -27.72
CA GLU A 193 8.14 9.45 -28.77
C GLU A 193 7.48 9.95 -30.07
N ARG A 194 6.28 9.45 -30.38
CA ARG A 194 5.49 9.89 -31.54
C ARG A 194 4.61 11.10 -31.25
N SER A 195 4.73 11.71 -30.06
CA SER A 195 3.97 12.89 -29.63
C SER A 195 2.45 12.73 -29.67
N TYR A 196 1.94 11.49 -29.51
CA TYR A 196 0.50 11.27 -29.31
C TYR A 196 0.05 11.67 -27.90
N VAL A 197 0.98 11.61 -26.95
CA VAL A 197 0.75 11.86 -25.52
C VAL A 197 1.95 12.59 -24.95
N ASN A 198 1.73 13.58 -24.08
CA ASN A 198 2.79 14.39 -23.48
C ASN A 198 2.77 14.24 -21.97
N LYS A 199 3.96 14.12 -21.36
CA LYS A 199 4.08 13.99 -19.92
C LYS A 199 4.13 15.36 -19.23
N GLU A 200 3.08 15.70 -18.49
CA GLU A 200 3.01 16.91 -17.68
C GLU A 200 2.86 16.56 -16.20
N LYS A 201 3.81 17.02 -15.36
CA LYS A 201 3.78 16.81 -13.90
C LYS A 201 3.55 15.33 -13.50
N GLY A 202 4.13 14.39 -14.25
CA GLY A 202 4.01 12.95 -13.97
C GLY A 202 2.71 12.30 -14.46
N LYS A 203 1.89 13.05 -15.21
CA LYS A 203 0.68 12.56 -15.88
C LYS A 203 0.91 12.53 -17.39
N LEU A 204 0.29 11.55 -18.05
CA LEU A 204 0.20 11.37 -19.49
C LEU A 204 -1.04 12.09 -20.03
#